data_AF-A0A535JWQ2-F1
#
_entry.id   AF-A0A535JWQ2-F1
#
_cell.length_a   1.000
_cell.length_b   1.000
_cell.length_c   1.000
_cell.angle_alpha   90.00
_cell.angle_beta   90.00
_cell.angle_gamma   90.00
#
_symmetry.space_group_name_H-M   'P 1'
#
loop_
_entity.id
_entity.type
_entity.pdbx_description
1 polymer ?
#
loop_
_entity_poly.entity_id
_entity_poly.type
_entity_poly.pdbx_seq_one_letter_code
_entity_poly.pdbx_strand_id
1 'polypeptide(L)'
;MATSASYLEEVAGGMVSAAAFEDDDAAVSAVQLLRDSGVREQDISIIAKDRRRAELVAGDRAWVPGKGWGGLFARLMRLPSGGIPREVRKRYGKALSSGQIVVVAAAGDQPPDTIAALLRQSRGDLVDEWWQAPTQLFAPPELAGPF
;
A
#
# COMPACT_ATOMS: atom_id res chain seq x y z
N MET A 1 -6.24 7.42 -25.51
CA MET A 1 -7.53 6.88 -25.03
C MET A 1 -7.28 6.26 -23.68
N ALA A 2 -8.05 6.66 -22.67
CA ALA A 2 -7.81 6.35 -21.27
C ALA A 2 -8.11 4.88 -20.94
N THR A 3 -7.19 4.24 -20.24
CA THR A 3 -7.49 3.16 -19.29
C THR A 3 -6.62 3.39 -18.07
N SER A 4 -7.02 4.37 -17.26
CA SER A 4 -6.56 4.48 -15.87
C SER A 4 -7.20 3.36 -15.07
N ALA A 5 -6.44 2.31 -14.75
CA ALA A 5 -6.82 1.29 -13.80
C ALA A 5 -5.71 1.13 -12.76
N SER A 6 -6.07 1.29 -11.49
CA SER A 6 -5.32 0.80 -10.33
C SER A 6 -5.48 -0.73 -10.26
N TYR A 7 -4.43 -1.47 -9.86
CA TYR A 7 -4.09 -2.78 -10.45
C TYR A 7 -4.71 -4.05 -9.85
N LEU A 8 -5.39 -4.00 -8.69
CA LEU A 8 -6.26 -5.11 -8.31
C LEU A 8 -7.54 -4.95 -9.15
N GLU A 9 -7.71 -5.71 -10.22
CA GLU A 9 -8.98 -5.74 -10.94
C GLU A 9 -10.09 -5.88 -9.90
N GLU A 10 -11.03 -4.91 -9.86
CA GLU A 10 -12.03 -4.75 -8.78
C GLU A 10 -12.80 -6.05 -8.47
N VAL A 11 -12.79 -6.98 -9.41
CA VAL A 11 -13.50 -8.26 -9.39
C VAL A 11 -12.58 -9.45 -9.05
N ALA A 12 -11.29 -9.41 -9.40
CA ALA A 12 -10.40 -10.57 -9.28
C ALA A 12 -9.45 -10.50 -8.09
N GLY A 13 -8.93 -9.32 -7.74
CA GLY A 13 -7.78 -9.19 -6.85
C GLY A 13 -6.47 -9.40 -7.61
N GLY A 14 -5.39 -9.70 -6.91
CA GLY A 14 -4.05 -9.72 -7.51
C GLY A 14 -2.96 -10.02 -6.51
N MET A 15 -1.78 -10.35 -7.03
CA MET A 15 -0.59 -10.56 -6.21
C MET A 15 -0.11 -9.24 -5.64
N VAL A 16 0.34 -9.26 -4.39
CA VAL A 16 0.98 -8.12 -3.73
C VAL A 16 2.22 -8.60 -3.00
N SER A 17 3.16 -7.67 -2.81
CA SER A 17 4.32 -7.88 -1.95
C SER A 17 4.36 -6.77 -0.90
N ALA A 18 4.75 -7.11 0.32
CA ALA A 18 4.84 -6.13 1.39
C ALA A 18 6.03 -6.39 2.31
N ALA A 19 6.38 -5.36 3.07
CA ALA A 19 7.39 -5.42 4.12
C ALA A 19 7.05 -4.44 5.25
N ALA A 20 7.55 -4.75 6.44
CA ALA A 20 7.52 -3.86 7.60
C ALA A 20 8.85 -3.13 7.76
N PHE A 21 8.79 -1.89 8.27
CA PHE A 21 9.94 -1.02 8.45
C PHE A 21 9.90 -0.40 9.84
N GLU A 22 11.00 -0.51 10.57
CA GLU A 22 11.18 0.16 11.87
C GLU A 22 11.45 1.66 11.71
N ASP A 23 12.12 2.01 10.61
CA ASP A 23 12.66 3.32 10.29
C ASP A 23 11.89 4.00 9.15
N ASP A 24 11.55 5.28 9.33
CA ASP A 24 10.81 6.08 8.34
C ASP A 24 11.65 6.30 7.10
N ASP A 25 12.95 6.52 7.26
CA ASP A 25 13.86 6.75 6.12
C ASP A 25 14.02 5.48 5.27
N ALA A 26 14.01 4.30 5.91
CA ALA A 26 13.97 3.02 5.21
C ALA A 26 12.66 2.84 4.41
N ALA A 27 11.52 3.15 5.02
CA ALA A 27 10.23 3.09 4.34
C ALA A 27 10.13 4.09 3.17
N VAL A 28 10.65 5.32 3.33
CA VAL A 28 10.73 6.31 2.25
C VAL A 28 11.64 5.82 1.12
N SER A 29 12.77 5.21 1.45
CA SER A 29 13.69 4.62 0.46
C SER A 29 13.02 3.48 -0.31
N ALA A 30 12.23 2.65 0.37
CA ALA A 30 11.44 1.59 -0.26
C ALA A 30 10.46 2.15 -1.30
N VAL A 31 9.68 3.18 -0.92
CA VAL A 31 8.73 3.84 -1.83
C VAL A 31 9.45 4.42 -3.04
N GLN A 32 10.61 5.04 -2.84
CA GLN A 32 11.40 5.59 -3.93
C GLN A 32 11.89 4.50 -4.89
N LEU A 33 12.47 3.40 -4.38
CA LEU A 33 12.94 2.28 -5.19
C LEU A 33 11.80 1.64 -6.02
N LEU A 34 10.62 1.48 -5.42
CA LEU A 34 9.45 0.94 -6.12
C LEU A 34 9.04 1.85 -7.28
N ARG A 35 8.98 3.17 -7.08
CA ARG A 35 8.68 4.12 -8.15
C ARG A 35 9.73 4.11 -9.25
N ASP A 36 11.00 4.11 -8.86
CA ASP A 36 12.11 4.10 -9.83
C ASP A 36 12.14 2.80 -10.65
N SER A 37 11.61 1.70 -10.10
CA SER A 37 11.39 0.44 -10.84
C SER A 37 10.12 0.43 -11.71
N GLY A 38 9.30 1.47 -11.66
CA GLY A 38 8.06 1.59 -12.45
C GLY A 38 6.79 1.09 -11.76
N VAL A 39 6.81 0.82 -10.45
CA VAL A 39 5.57 0.63 -9.69
C VAL A 39 4.86 1.98 -9.59
N ARG A 40 3.57 2.01 -9.93
CA ARG A 40 2.79 3.24 -9.94
C ARG A 40 2.46 3.67 -8.51
N GLU A 41 2.34 4.97 -8.29
CA GLU A 41 2.08 5.55 -6.96
C GLU A 41 0.77 5.05 -6.35
N GLN A 42 -0.26 4.91 -7.19
CA GLN A 42 -1.57 4.35 -6.81
C GLN A 42 -1.50 2.88 -6.36
N ASP A 43 -0.48 2.15 -6.81
CA ASP A 43 -0.27 0.73 -6.55
C ASP A 43 0.65 0.51 -5.33
N ILE A 44 1.07 1.58 -4.65
CA ILE A 44 1.87 1.54 -3.42
C ILE A 44 1.02 2.10 -2.27
N SER A 45 0.87 1.32 -1.20
CA SER A 45 0.08 1.70 -0.03
C SER A 45 0.94 1.73 1.22
N ILE A 46 0.81 2.81 2.00
CA ILE A 46 1.53 3.02 3.26
C ILE A 46 0.56 2.90 4.42
N ILE A 47 0.86 1.99 5.34
CA ILE A 47 0.05 1.70 6.52
C ILE A 47 0.90 1.92 7.76
N ALA A 48 0.43 2.77 8.66
CA ALA A 48 1.01 2.94 9.97
C ALA A 48 -0.09 3.12 11.01
N LYS A 49 0.25 2.89 12.29
CA LYS A 49 -0.66 3.15 13.41
C LYS A 49 -1.06 4.62 13.51
N ASP A 50 -0.11 5.52 13.23
CA ASP A 50 -0.34 6.95 13.10
C ASP A 50 -0.50 7.33 11.62
N ARG A 51 -1.67 7.85 11.28
CA ARG A 51 -1.99 8.29 9.93
C ARG A 51 -1.03 9.38 9.44
N ARG A 52 -0.66 10.33 10.29
CA ARG A 52 0.23 11.44 9.90
C ARG A 52 1.60 10.91 9.50
N ARG A 53 2.10 9.89 10.20
CA ARG A 53 3.35 9.22 9.87
C ARG A 53 3.27 8.48 8.54
N ALA A 54 2.16 7.78 8.27
CA ALA A 54 1.93 7.18 6.95
C ALA A 54 1.92 8.24 5.83
N GLU A 55 1.28 9.39 6.05
CA GLU A 55 1.23 10.50 5.09
C GLU A 55 2.62 11.13 4.85
N LEU A 56 3.46 11.24 5.87
CA LEU A 56 4.84 11.73 5.72
C LEU A 56 5.70 10.77 4.89
N VAL A 57 5.61 9.47 5.14
CA VAL A 57 6.34 8.46 4.36
C VAL A 57 5.82 8.37 2.92
N ALA A 58 4.49 8.43 2.75
CA ALA A 58 3.88 8.42 1.43
C ALA A 58 4.25 9.65 0.60
N GLY A 59 4.23 10.84 1.20
CA GLY A 59 4.32 12.11 0.48
C GLY A 59 3.31 12.15 -0.68
N ASP A 60 3.79 12.58 -1.84
CA ASP A 60 3.05 12.55 -3.11
C ASP A 60 3.41 11.32 -3.97
N ARG A 61 4.04 10.31 -3.36
CA ARG A 61 4.65 9.16 -4.04
C ARG A 61 3.95 7.83 -3.78
N ALA A 62 3.03 7.80 -2.82
CA ALA A 62 2.29 6.59 -2.49
C ALA A 62 0.92 6.95 -1.91
N TRP A 63 0.05 5.95 -1.88
CA TRP A 63 -1.28 6.06 -1.32
C TRP A 63 -1.30 5.79 0.19
N VAL A 64 -2.18 6.51 0.89
CA VAL A 64 -2.54 6.20 2.28
C VAL A 64 -4.01 5.75 2.29
N PRO A 65 -4.32 4.52 2.76
CA PRO A 65 -5.69 4.03 2.79
C PRO A 65 -6.69 5.01 3.43
N GLY A 66 -7.77 5.31 2.70
CA GLY A 66 -8.79 6.27 3.11
C GLY A 66 -8.39 7.74 3.00
N LYS A 67 -7.32 8.10 2.28
CA LYS A 67 -7.05 9.49 1.84
C LYS A 67 -8.14 9.95 0.86
N GLY A 68 -8.56 11.21 0.93
CA GLY A 68 -9.55 11.79 0.00
C GLY A 68 -11.00 11.33 0.15
N TRP A 69 -11.31 10.40 1.07
CA TRP A 69 -12.69 9.95 1.29
C TRP A 69 -13.47 10.95 2.16
N GLY A 70 -14.24 11.83 1.52
CA GLY A 70 -15.17 12.74 2.17
C GLY A 70 -16.63 12.23 2.15
N GLY A 71 -17.46 12.80 3.02
CA GLY A 71 -18.93 12.71 2.92
C GLY A 71 -19.53 11.31 3.04
N LEU A 72 -20.46 10.98 2.13
CA LEU A 72 -21.26 9.76 2.17
C LEU A 72 -20.42 8.48 1.98
N PHE A 73 -19.36 8.54 1.17
CA PHE A 73 -18.44 7.41 0.95
C PHE A 73 -17.72 7.01 2.24
N ALA A 74 -17.20 7.96 3.02
CA ALA A 74 -16.58 7.69 4.31
C ALA A 74 -17.57 7.10 5.34
N ARG A 75 -18.86 7.44 5.21
CA ARG A 75 -19.92 7.00 6.13
C ARG A 75 -20.49 5.62 5.78
N LEU A 76 -20.58 5.31 4.48
CA LEU A 76 -21.02 4.03 3.94
C LEU A 76 -19.93 2.96 4.05
N MET A 77 -18.68 3.34 3.85
CA MET A 77 -17.51 2.46 3.86
C MET A 77 -16.82 2.40 5.23
N ARG A 78 -17.58 2.57 6.32
CA ARG A 78 -17.08 2.39 7.70
C ARG A 78 -16.73 0.91 7.90
N LEU A 79 -15.55 0.52 7.41
CA LEU A 79 -15.09 -0.85 7.45
C LEU A 79 -14.95 -1.28 8.92
N PRO A 80 -15.61 -2.37 9.34
CA PRO A 80 -15.28 -2.96 10.62
C PRO A 80 -13.79 -3.31 10.57
N SER A 81 -13.04 -2.92 11.60
CA SER A 81 -11.58 -3.13 11.75
C SER A 81 -10.61 -2.03 11.25
N GLY A 82 -11.05 -0.78 11.13
CA GLY A 82 -10.13 0.37 10.96
C GLY A 82 -9.50 0.48 9.57
N GLY A 83 -10.14 -0.07 8.54
CA GLY A 83 -9.73 0.11 7.14
C GLY A 83 -8.61 -0.80 6.63
N ILE A 84 -8.03 -1.64 7.48
CA ILE A 84 -6.94 -2.57 7.09
C ILE A 84 -7.51 -3.95 6.71
N PRO A 85 -7.13 -4.54 5.56
CA PRO A 85 -7.60 -5.87 5.14
C PRO A 85 -7.20 -6.98 6.12
N ARG A 86 -7.97 -8.08 6.14
CA ARG A 86 -7.75 -9.21 7.07
C ARG A 86 -6.37 -9.83 6.88
N GLU A 87 -5.95 -9.97 5.63
CA GLU A 87 -4.67 -10.55 5.21
C GLU A 87 -3.49 -9.73 5.72
N VAL A 88 -3.58 -8.40 5.63
CA VAL A 88 -2.57 -7.48 6.15
C VAL A 88 -2.55 -7.53 7.68
N ARG A 89 -3.72 -7.52 8.34
CA ARG A 89 -3.79 -7.64 9.81
C ARG A 89 -3.18 -8.95 10.30
N LYS A 90 -3.45 -10.07 9.62
CA LYS A 90 -2.91 -11.39 9.98
C LYS A 90 -1.38 -11.41 9.93
N ARG A 91 -0.79 -10.78 8.91
CA ARG A 91 0.65 -10.78 8.66
C ARG A 91 1.41 -9.73 9.45
N TYR A 92 0.88 -8.51 9.48
CA TYR A 92 1.58 -7.33 9.97
C TYR A 92 0.92 -6.67 11.18
N GLY A 93 -0.15 -7.25 11.73
CA GLY A 93 -0.85 -6.67 12.89
C GLY A 93 0.08 -6.42 14.09
N LYS A 94 1.03 -7.34 14.33
CA LYS A 94 2.04 -7.18 15.38
C LYS A 94 2.99 -6.01 15.07
N ALA A 95 3.56 -5.98 13.86
CA ALA A 95 4.43 -4.89 13.38
C ALA A 95 3.76 -3.52 13.50
N LEU A 96 2.53 -3.39 13.01
CA LEU A 96 1.74 -2.16 13.11
C LEU A 96 1.47 -1.78 14.58
N SER A 97 1.16 -2.76 15.44
CA SER A 97 0.90 -2.50 16.86
C SER A 97 2.15 -2.03 17.62
N SER A 98 3.33 -2.49 17.22
CA SER A 98 4.63 -2.03 17.74
C SER A 98 5.11 -0.72 17.12
N GLY A 99 4.35 -0.14 16.20
CA GLY A 99 4.65 1.15 15.59
C GLY A 99 5.55 1.07 14.36
N GLN A 100 5.75 -0.10 13.75
CA GLN A 100 6.39 -0.20 12.43
C GLN A 100 5.46 0.32 11.33
N ILE A 101 6.04 0.67 10.18
CA ILE A 101 5.34 1.05 8.96
C ILE A 101 5.28 -0.16 8.04
N VAL A 102 4.14 -0.40 7.40
CA VAL A 102 3.99 -1.45 6.40
C VAL A 102 3.81 -0.80 5.04
N VAL A 103 4.67 -1.16 4.10
CA VAL A 103 4.55 -0.80 2.69
C VAL A 103 4.01 -2.01 1.96
N VAL A 104 2.90 -1.85 1.22
CA VAL A 104 2.32 -2.89 0.37
C VAL A 104 2.29 -2.38 -1.05
N ALA A 105 2.80 -3.17 -2.00
CA ALA A 105 2.77 -2.84 -3.41
C ALA A 105 2.04 -3.93 -4.20
N ALA A 106 1.15 -3.53 -5.10
CA ALA A 106 0.49 -4.45 -6.03
C ALA A 106 1.48 -4.88 -7.12
N ALA A 107 1.48 -6.16 -7.43
CA ALA A 107 2.18 -6.70 -8.58
C ALA A 107 1.42 -6.28 -9.85
N GLY A 108 1.77 -5.09 -10.32
CA GLY A 108 1.25 -4.52 -11.54
C GLY A 108 2.13 -4.86 -12.73
N ASP A 109 2.70 -3.82 -13.33
CA ASP A 109 3.70 -3.96 -14.39
C ASP A 109 5.04 -4.51 -13.87
N GLN A 110 5.19 -4.62 -12.55
CA GLN A 110 6.35 -5.22 -11.88
C GLN A 110 5.98 -6.55 -11.23
N PRO A 111 6.76 -7.62 -11.46
CA PRO A 111 6.58 -8.91 -10.81
C PRO A 111 6.66 -8.83 -9.27
N PRO A 112 5.90 -9.65 -8.53
CA PRO A 112 5.86 -9.61 -7.06
C PRO A 112 7.21 -9.95 -6.41
N ASP A 113 7.99 -10.84 -7.02
CA ASP A 113 9.32 -11.24 -6.54
C ASP A 113 10.34 -10.10 -6.69
N THR A 114 10.22 -9.32 -7.77
CA THR A 114 11.01 -8.10 -8.00
C THR A 114 10.67 -7.04 -6.96
N ILE A 115 9.38 -6.80 -6.71
CA ILE A 115 8.92 -5.89 -5.64
C ILE A 115 9.45 -6.35 -4.28
N ALA A 116 9.36 -7.65 -3.97
CA ALA A 116 9.87 -8.21 -2.72
C ALA A 116 11.39 -8.04 -2.57
N ALA A 117 12.15 -8.19 -3.67
CA ALA A 117 13.59 -7.94 -3.68
C ALA A 117 13.93 -6.48 -3.37
N LEU A 118 13.21 -5.52 -3.96
CA LEU A 118 13.37 -4.08 -3.69
C LEU A 118 13.04 -3.74 -2.23
N LEU A 119 11.97 -4.32 -1.69
CA LEU A 119 11.60 -4.16 -0.29
C LEU A 119 12.70 -4.68 0.65
N ARG A 120 13.28 -5.85 0.37
CA ARG A 120 14.45 -6.37 1.11
C ARG A 120 15.67 -5.46 0.98
N GLN A 121 15.95 -4.96 -0.23
CA GLN A 121 17.05 -4.02 -0.48
C GLN A 121 16.92 -2.74 0.35
N SER A 122 15.69 -2.27 0.56
CA SER A 122 15.39 -1.11 1.42
C SER A 122 15.40 -1.39 2.93
N ARG A 123 15.90 -2.56 3.37
CA ARG A 123 15.92 -3.00 4.79
C ARG A 123 14.52 -3.31 5.34
N GLY A 124 13.59 -3.73 4.48
CA GLY A 124 12.28 -4.20 4.91
C GLY A 124 12.36 -5.57 5.58
N ASP A 125 11.68 -5.70 6.71
CA ASP A 125 11.49 -6.94 7.45
C ASP A 125 10.16 -7.60 7.11
N LEU A 126 10.00 -8.87 7.52
CA LEU A 126 8.77 -9.64 7.34
C LEU A 126 8.28 -9.65 5.88
N VAL A 127 9.20 -9.64 4.91
CA VAL A 127 8.85 -9.56 3.49
C VAL A 127 8.04 -10.78 3.08
N ASP A 128 6.81 -10.56 2.64
CA ASP A 128 5.86 -11.60 2.26
C ASP A 128 5.11 -11.23 0.97
N GLU A 129 4.67 -12.26 0.27
CA GLU A 129 3.99 -12.17 -1.02
C GLU A 129 2.69 -12.99 -0.93
N TRP A 130 1.57 -12.42 -1.37
CA TRP A 130 0.30 -13.15 -1.32
C TRP A 130 -0.70 -12.67 -2.36
N TRP A 131 -1.68 -13.52 -2.64
CA TRP A 131 -2.87 -13.11 -3.36
C TRP A 131 -3.79 -12.28 -2.46
N GLN A 132 -3.98 -11.01 -2.81
CA GLN A 132 -4.89 -10.11 -2.13
C GLN A 132 -6.22 -10.07 -2.88
N ALA A 133 -7.29 -10.48 -2.20
CA ALA A 133 -8.65 -10.26 -2.68
C ALA A 133 -8.92 -8.75 -2.86
N PRO A 134 -9.86 -8.35 -3.75
CA PRO A 134 -10.21 -6.96 -3.97
C PRO A 134 -10.35 -6.19 -2.66
N THR A 135 -9.69 -5.04 -2.60
CA THR A 135 -9.56 -4.29 -1.35
C THR A 135 -9.37 -2.81 -1.61
N GLN A 136 -9.62 -2.01 -0.59
CA GLN A 136 -9.46 -0.55 -0.62
C GLN A 136 -8.07 -0.12 -0.12
N LEU A 137 -7.11 -1.04 -0.23
CA LEU A 137 -5.74 -0.77 0.18
C LEU A 137 -5.11 0.29 -0.72
N PHE A 138 -5.35 0.18 -2.03
CA PHE A 138 -4.78 1.03 -3.08
C PHE A 138 -5.70 2.20 -3.44
N ALA A 139 -5.18 3.18 -4.18
CA ALA A 139 -5.98 4.32 -4.59
C ALA A 139 -7.07 3.88 -5.59
N PRO A 140 -8.34 4.32 -5.42
CA PRO A 140 -9.39 4.00 -6.37
C PRO A 140 -9.18 4.76 -7.69
N PRO A 141 -9.63 4.23 -8.84
CA PRO A 141 -9.38 4.82 -10.16
C PRO A 141 -9.81 6.28 -10.29
N GLU A 142 -10.88 6.68 -9.59
CA GLU A 142 -11.42 8.04 -9.60
C GLU A 142 -10.58 9.04 -8.81
N LEU A 143 -9.75 8.54 -7.88
CA LEU A 143 -8.81 9.35 -7.10
C LEU A 143 -7.36 9.19 -7.57
N ALA A 144 -7.10 8.35 -8.59
CA ALA A 144 -5.80 8.14 -9.22
C ALA A 144 -5.48 9.21 -10.29
N GLY A 145 -5.87 10.47 -10.03
CA GLY A 145 -5.38 11.63 -10.79
C GLY A 145 -3.95 11.99 -10.36
N PRO A 146 -3.25 12.89 -11.09
CA PRO A 146 -1.95 13.38 -10.66
C PRO A 146 -2.06 13.98 -9.25
N PHE A 147 -1.19 13.53 -8.33
CA PHE A 147 -1.12 14.00 -6.95
C PHE A 147 -0.43 15.37 -6.85
#